data_AF-A0A7J5UXY0-F1
#
_entry.id   AF-A0A7J5UXY0-F1
#
_cell.length_a   1.000
_cell.length_b   1.000
_cell.length_c   1.000
_cell.angle_alpha   90.00
_cell.angle_beta   90.00
_cell.angle_gamma   90.00
#
_symmetry.space_group_name_H-M   'P 1'
#
loop_
_entity.id
_entity.type
_entity.pdbx_description
1 polymer ?
#
loop_
_entity_poly.entity_id
_entity_poly.type
_entity_poly.pdbx_seq_one_letter_code
_entity_poly.pdbx_strand_id
1 'polypeptide(L)'
;MKHLTKNLISFAIFFVIGGLIFRYGLSHFLENRMLSMVWVLATIYFLYNFGIGWYFGKRDSESLPLFDIGFRFHFTTFLLFNIISEVWHYFGLLSVYENYQTNRLIAIYWGIGLLIHFVFYVIAQKNTIKGISKDDMFD
;
A
#
# COMPACT_ATOMS: atom_id res chain seq x y z
N MET A 1 9.56 -5.74 19.69
CA MET A 1 10.01 -4.69 18.75
C MET A 1 8.80 -3.86 18.33
N LYS A 2 8.96 -2.56 18.03
CA LYS A 2 7.84 -1.76 17.50
C LYS A 2 7.65 -2.11 16.02
N HIS A 3 6.63 -2.91 15.70
CA HIS A 3 6.23 -3.21 14.30
C HIS A 3 5.64 -1.98 13.58
N LEU A 4 5.28 -0.95 14.33
CA LEU A 4 4.83 0.35 13.84
C LEU A 4 5.93 1.38 14.07
N THR A 5 6.69 1.66 13.02
CA THR A 5 7.71 2.71 13.01
C THR A 5 7.10 4.05 12.66
N LYS A 6 7.78 5.14 13.04
CA LYS A 6 7.34 6.50 12.71
C LYS A 6 7.22 6.71 11.20
N ASN A 7 8.14 6.18 10.41
CA ASN A 7 8.09 6.30 8.95
C ASN A 7 6.93 5.49 8.35
N LEU A 8 6.63 4.30 8.87
CA LEU A 8 5.46 3.53 8.41
C LEU A 8 4.15 4.25 8.73
N ILE A 9 4.04 4.88 9.91
CA ILE A 9 2.87 5.70 10.28
C ILE A 9 2.76 6.92 9.37
N SER A 10 3.86 7.63 9.12
CA SER A 10 3.87 8.76 8.19
C SER A 10 3.46 8.31 6.78
N PHE A 11 4.05 7.23 6.27
CA PHE A 11 3.66 6.62 5.00
C PHE A 11 2.16 6.32 4.95
N ALA A 12 1.60 5.68 5.99
CA ALA A 12 0.18 5.37 6.07
C ALA A 12 -0.70 6.63 5.98
N ILE A 13 -0.33 7.72 6.66
CA ILE A 13 -1.06 9.00 6.61
C ILE A 13 -1.05 9.57 5.18
N PHE A 14 0.12 9.68 4.56
CA PHE A 14 0.23 10.18 3.18
C PHE A 14 -0.51 9.28 2.20
N PHE A 15 -0.40 7.96 2.36
CA PHE A 15 -1.12 6.98 1.54
C PHE A 15 -2.63 7.15 1.64
N VAL A 16 -3.18 7.36 2.83
CA VAL A 16 -4.62 7.63 3.03
C VAL A 16 -5.04 8.90 2.34
N ILE A 17 -4.30 10.00 2.51
CA ILE A 17 -4.60 11.28 1.85
C ILE A 17 -4.60 11.11 0.33
N GLY A 18 -3.55 10.52 -0.23
CA GLY A 18 -3.46 10.26 -1.67
C GLY A 18 -4.56 9.32 -2.16
N GLY A 19 -4.91 8.29 -1.38
CA GLY A 19 -5.97 7.34 -1.70
C GLY A 19 -7.35 7.99 -1.75
N LEU A 20 -7.67 8.88 -0.81
CA LEU A 20 -8.92 9.63 -0.82
C LEU A 20 -9.01 10.57 -2.04
N ILE A 21 -7.93 11.29 -2.36
CA ILE A 21 -7.86 12.15 -3.54
C ILE A 21 -8.03 11.33 -4.82
N PHE A 22 -7.36 10.18 -4.91
CA PHE A 22 -7.48 9.25 -6.04
C PHE A 22 -8.91 8.74 -6.21
N ARG A 23 -9.56 8.28 -5.13
CA ARG A 23 -10.95 7.79 -5.20
C ARG A 23 -11.91 8.87 -5.66
N TYR A 24 -11.81 10.08 -5.08
CA TYR A 24 -12.61 11.21 -5.50
C TYR A 24 -12.42 11.54 -6.99
N GLY A 25 -11.17 11.67 -7.43
CA GLY A 25 -10.85 11.96 -8.83
C GLY A 25 -11.32 10.86 -9.78
N LEU A 26 -11.17 9.59 -9.38
CA LEU A 26 -11.58 8.44 -10.19
C LEU A 26 -13.09 8.45 -10.41
N SER A 27 -13.88 8.54 -9.32
CA SER A 27 -15.34 8.60 -9.43
C SER A 27 -15.79 9.82 -10.22
N HIS A 28 -15.17 10.99 -10.00
CA HIS A 28 -15.48 12.21 -10.76
C HIS A 28 -15.21 12.06 -12.27
N PHE A 29 -14.03 11.57 -12.66
CA PHE A 29 -13.70 11.43 -14.09
C PHE A 29 -14.52 10.35 -14.78
N LEU A 30 -14.84 9.26 -14.09
CA LEU A 30 -15.73 8.23 -14.61
C LEU A 30 -17.15 8.77 -14.83
N GLU A 31 -17.70 9.51 -13.86
CA GLU A 31 -19.03 10.09 -13.96
C GLU A 31 -19.15 11.06 -15.15
N ASN A 32 -18.09 11.83 -15.41
CA ASN A 32 -17.98 12.76 -16.54
C ASN A 32 -17.49 12.10 -17.83
N ARG A 33 -17.34 10.76 -17.87
CA ARG A 33 -16.88 9.98 -19.03
C ARG A 33 -15.52 10.43 -19.59
N MET A 34 -14.67 11.02 -18.74
CA MET A 34 -13.34 11.52 -19.08
C MET A 34 -12.29 10.40 -18.96
N LEU A 35 -12.41 9.35 -19.78
CA LEU A 35 -11.59 8.14 -19.65
C LEU A 35 -10.08 8.38 -19.76
N SER A 36 -9.65 9.34 -20.58
CA SER A 36 -8.23 9.72 -20.67
C SER A 36 -7.69 10.27 -19.35
N MET A 37 -8.50 11.01 -18.60
CA MET A 37 -8.10 11.56 -17.30
C MET A 37 -8.00 10.49 -16.22
N VAL A 38 -8.75 9.38 -16.35
CA VAL A 38 -8.59 8.22 -15.46
C VAL A 38 -7.16 7.64 -15.57
N TRP A 39 -6.63 7.52 -16.78
CA TRP A 39 -5.26 7.05 -17.00
C TRP A 39 -4.21 8.02 -16.46
N VAL A 40 -4.40 9.32 -16.70
CA VAL A 40 -3.53 10.36 -16.14
C VAL A 40 -3.54 10.31 -14.61
N LEU A 41 -4.72 10.26 -14.00
CA LEU A 41 -4.89 10.17 -12.55
C LEU A 41 -4.24 8.91 -11.97
N ALA A 42 -4.46 7.76 -12.60
CA ALA A 42 -3.85 6.50 -12.18
C ALA A 42 -2.31 6.55 -12.24
N THR A 43 -1.76 7.19 -13.28
CA THR A 43 -0.31 7.35 -13.44
C THR A 43 0.26 8.26 -12.36
N ILE A 44 -0.39 9.40 -12.10
CA ILE A 44 0.01 10.32 -11.02
C ILE A 44 -0.06 9.62 -9.66
N TYR A 45 -1.13 8.88 -9.40
CA TYR A 45 -1.29 8.14 -8.15
C TYR A 45 -0.24 7.03 -7.98
N PHE A 46 0.11 6.32 -9.06
CA PHE A 46 1.20 5.35 -9.06
C PHE A 46 2.54 6.01 -8.70
N LEU A 47 2.92 7.09 -9.39
CA LEU A 47 4.17 7.81 -9.14
C LEU A 47 4.22 8.40 -7.73
N TYR A 48 3.10 8.93 -7.26
CA TYR A 48 2.95 9.42 -5.89
C TYR A 48 3.23 8.32 -4.87
N ASN A 49 2.53 7.17 -4.97
CA ASN A 49 2.69 6.05 -4.05
C ASN A 49 4.10 5.46 -4.10
N PHE A 50 4.68 5.33 -5.29
CA PHE A 50 6.06 4.92 -5.47
C PHE A 50 7.02 5.88 -4.76
N GLY A 51 6.83 7.19 -4.95
CA GLY A 51 7.65 8.23 -4.32
C GLY A 51 7.58 8.21 -2.79
N ILE A 52 6.38 8.18 -2.20
CA ILE A 52 6.24 8.14 -0.74
C ILE A 52 6.72 6.80 -0.16
N GLY A 53 6.47 5.68 -0.85
CA GLY A 53 6.93 4.36 -0.44
C GLY A 53 8.45 4.26 -0.44
N TRP A 54 9.09 4.75 -1.50
CA TRP A 54 10.55 4.84 -1.59
C TRP A 54 11.13 5.75 -0.50
N TYR A 55 10.57 6.95 -0.33
CA TYR A 55 11.06 7.94 0.63
C TYR A 55 10.98 7.44 2.08
N PHE A 56 9.80 6.97 2.51
CA PHE A 56 9.62 6.50 3.89
C PHE A 56 10.24 5.12 4.12
N GLY A 57 10.24 4.24 3.11
CA GLY A 57 10.87 2.92 3.19
C GLY A 57 12.38 3.01 3.37
N LYS A 58 13.06 3.85 2.58
CA LYS A 58 14.50 4.09 2.72
C LYS A 58 14.86 4.67 4.09
N ARG A 59 14.06 5.62 4.59
CA ARG A 59 14.27 6.19 5.93
C ARG A 59 13.98 5.18 7.04
N ASP A 60 13.07 4.23 6.82
CA ASP A 60 12.83 3.13 7.78
C ASP A 60 14.05 2.23 7.87
N SER A 61 14.64 1.84 6.72
CA SER A 61 15.84 0.98 6.67
C SER A 61 17.08 1.62 7.28
N GLU A 62 17.23 2.93 7.12
CA GLU A 62 18.34 3.66 7.73
C GLU A 62 18.16 3.86 9.23
N SER A 63 16.92 3.88 9.73
CA SER A 63 16.62 4.18 11.13
C SER A 63 16.69 2.96 12.05
N LEU A 64 16.32 1.79 11.55
CA LEU A 64 16.32 0.52 12.28
C LEU A 64 16.67 -0.59 11.29
N PRO A 65 17.61 -1.51 11.61
CA PRO A 65 17.96 -2.64 10.76
C PRO A 65 16.88 -3.73 10.85
N LEU A 66 15.64 -3.36 10.49
CA LEU A 66 14.51 -4.26 10.48
C LEU A 66 14.51 -5.03 9.16
N PHE A 67 14.58 -6.35 9.28
CA PHE A 67 14.53 -7.27 8.15
C PHE A 67 13.21 -7.16 7.33
N ASP A 68 12.14 -6.59 7.90
CA ASP A 68 10.77 -6.76 7.44
C ASP A 68 10.15 -5.58 6.68
N ILE A 69 10.97 -4.61 6.28
CA ILE A 69 10.52 -3.32 5.72
C ILE A 69 9.68 -3.53 4.46
N GLY A 70 10.16 -4.34 3.51
CA GLY A 70 9.42 -4.61 2.27
C GLY A 70 8.01 -5.15 2.54
N PHE A 71 7.90 -6.19 3.38
CA PHE A 71 6.60 -6.77 3.71
C PHE A 71 5.68 -5.78 4.41
N ARG A 72 6.17 -5.05 5.42
CA ARG A 72 5.34 -4.11 6.21
C ARG A 72 4.75 -3.00 5.37
N PHE A 73 5.53 -2.43 4.46
CA PHE A 73 5.03 -1.38 3.56
C PHE A 73 4.01 -1.95 2.57
N HIS A 74 4.29 -3.09 1.94
CA HIS A 74 3.33 -3.73 1.02
C HIS A 74 2.03 -4.15 1.70
N PHE A 75 2.12 -4.72 2.91
CA PHE A 75 0.95 -5.07 3.71
C PHE A 75 0.12 -3.85 4.08
N THR A 76 0.78 -2.76 4.47
CA THR A 76 0.12 -1.49 4.81
C THR A 76 -0.58 -0.88 3.59
N THR A 77 0.08 -0.85 2.43
CA THR A 77 -0.53 -0.41 1.17
C THR A 77 -1.76 -1.23 0.82
N PHE A 78 -1.66 -2.56 0.89
CA PHE A 78 -2.79 -3.46 0.64
C PHE A 78 -3.96 -3.16 1.57
N LEU A 79 -3.70 -3.10 2.88
CA LEU A 79 -4.74 -2.87 3.87
C LEU A 79 -5.45 -1.52 3.64
N LEU A 80 -4.68 -0.45 3.52
CA LEU A 80 -5.23 0.91 3.41
C LEU A 80 -5.98 1.11 2.10
N PHE A 81 -5.46 0.63 0.97
CA PHE A 81 -6.13 0.78 -0.32
C PHE A 81 -7.51 0.09 -0.32
N ASN A 82 -7.57 -1.12 0.23
CA ASN A 82 -8.81 -1.88 0.32
C ASN A 82 -9.78 -1.26 1.33
N ILE A 83 -9.31 -0.85 2.52
CA ILE A 83 -10.16 -0.14 3.50
C ILE A 83 -10.77 1.12 2.89
N ILE A 84 -9.96 1.94 2.20
CA ILE A 84 -10.45 3.16 1.54
C ILE A 84 -11.50 2.81 0.49
N SER A 85 -11.27 1.77 -0.31
CA SER A 85 -12.21 1.32 -1.34
C SER A 85 -13.55 0.84 -0.75
N GLU A 86 -13.49 0.06 0.33
CA GLU A 86 -14.66 -0.43 1.06
C GLU A 86 -15.44 0.71 1.73
N VAL A 87 -14.73 1.65 2.36
CA VAL A 87 -15.34 2.86 2.94
C VAL A 87 -16.03 3.69 1.86
N TRP A 88 -15.38 3.87 0.70
CA TRP A 88 -15.96 4.62 -0.42
C TRP A 88 -17.24 3.97 -0.94
N HIS A 89 -17.27 2.63 -1.03
CA HIS A 89 -18.47 1.88 -1.39
C HIS A 89 -19.56 2.00 -0.33
N TYR A 90 -19.21 1.82 0.94
CA TYR A 90 -20.14 1.88 2.06
C TYR A 90 -20.90 3.22 2.12
N PHE A 91 -20.23 4.33 1.80
CA PHE A 91 -20.85 5.65 1.73
C PHE A 91 -21.56 5.97 0.41
N GLY A 92 -21.64 5.02 -0.52
CA GLY A 92 -22.31 5.21 -1.81
C GLY A 92 -21.61 6.22 -2.73
N LEU A 93 -20.30 6.42 -2.56
CA LEU A 93 -19.53 7.44 -3.29
C LEU A 93 -18.97 6.93 -4.63
N LEU A 94 -19.31 5.71 -5.03
CA LEU A 94 -18.92 5.13 -6.31
C LEU A 94 -19.63 5.86 -7.46
N SER A 95 -18.92 6.07 -8.57
CA SER A 95 -19.57 6.41 -9.83
C SER A 95 -20.44 5.26 -10.31
N VAL A 96 -21.51 5.57 -11.06
CA VAL A 96 -22.38 4.56 -11.68
C VAL A 96 -21.66 3.66 -12.69
N TYR A 97 -20.48 4.08 -13.15
CA TYR A 97 -19.63 3.31 -14.06
C TYR A 97 -18.59 2.44 -13.34
N GLU A 98 -18.51 2.50 -12.01
CA GLU A 98 -17.62 1.64 -11.22
C GLU A 98 -18.29 0.30 -10.88
N ASN A 99 -17.64 -0.81 -11.23
CA ASN A 99 -18.06 -2.13 -10.80
C ASN A 99 -17.36 -2.52 -9.49
N TYR A 100 -18.11 -2.48 -8.38
CA TYR A 100 -17.59 -2.85 -7.07
C TYR A 100 -17.13 -4.31 -6.97
N GLN A 101 -17.76 -5.25 -7.70
CA GLN A 101 -17.31 -6.65 -7.70
C GLN A 101 -15.94 -6.80 -8.34
N THR A 102 -15.64 -6.01 -9.37
CA THR A 102 -14.29 -5.95 -9.96
C THR A 102 -13.26 -5.49 -8.94
N ASN A 103 -13.58 -4.48 -8.13
CA ASN A 103 -12.68 -3.99 -7.08
C ASN A 103 -12.37 -5.09 -6.05
N ARG A 104 -13.37 -5.84 -5.59
CA ARG A 104 -13.18 -6.96 -4.65
C ARG A 104 -12.38 -8.10 -5.26
N LEU A 105 -12.60 -8.40 -6.54
CA LEU A 105 -11.85 -9.44 -7.23
C LEU A 105 -10.36 -9.07 -7.35
N ILE A 106 -10.06 -7.80 -7.68
CA ILE A 106 -8.69 -7.28 -7.68
C ILE A 106 -8.06 -7.38 -6.29
N ALA A 107 -8.81 -7.04 -5.23
CA ALA A 107 -8.35 -7.18 -3.85
C ALA A 107 -7.96 -8.63 -3.51
N ILE A 108 -8.74 -9.61 -3.96
CA ILE A 108 -8.45 -11.04 -3.75
C ILE A 108 -7.17 -11.45 -4.48
N TYR A 109 -7.05 -11.12 -5.77
CA TYR A 109 -5.85 -11.46 -6.55
C TYR A 109 -4.59 -10.82 -5.99
N TRP A 110 -4.66 -9.55 -5.60
CA TRP A 110 -3.55 -8.87 -4.92
C TRP A 110 -3.25 -9.50 -3.56
N GLY A 111 -4.28 -9.89 -2.80
CA GLY A 111 -4.15 -10.57 -1.52
C GLY A 111 -3.40 -11.91 -1.62
N ILE A 112 -3.59 -12.66 -2.70
CA ILE A 112 -2.82 -13.89 -2.98
C ILE A 112 -1.33 -13.55 -3.14
N GLY A 113 -1.00 -12.51 -3.91
CA GLY A 113 0.38 -12.04 -4.06
C GLY A 113 1.01 -11.61 -2.72
N LEU A 114 0.24 -10.91 -1.89
CA LEU A 114 0.67 -10.51 -0.55
C LEU A 114 0.88 -11.72 0.37
N LEU A 115 0.03 -12.75 0.27
CA LEU A 115 0.17 -13.99 1.04
C LEU A 115 1.47 -14.71 0.66
N ILE A 116 1.80 -14.76 -0.64
CA ILE A 116 3.08 -15.31 -1.10
C ILE A 116 4.26 -14.51 -0.50
N HIS A 117 4.19 -13.18 -0.54
CA HIS A 117 5.20 -12.32 0.09
C HIS A 117 5.29 -12.56 1.61
N PHE A 118 4.17 -12.79 2.30
CA PHE A 118 4.16 -13.12 3.71
C PHE A 118 4.87 -14.45 4.01
N VAL A 119 4.66 -15.48 3.18
CA VAL A 119 5.35 -16.76 3.32
C VAL A 119 6.88 -16.57 3.21
N PHE A 120 7.35 -15.84 2.21
CA PHE A 120 8.79 -15.54 2.07
C PHE A 120 9.33 -14.74 3.27
N TYR A 121 8.56 -13.77 3.76
CA TYR A 121 8.90 -13.03 4.96
C TYR A 121 9.10 -13.95 6.18
N VAL A 122 8.15 -14.86 6.44
CA VAL A 122 8.23 -15.81 7.56
C VAL A 122 9.43 -16.76 7.42
N ILE A 123 9.71 -17.24 6.20
CA ILE A 123 10.87 -18.10 5.94
C ILE A 123 12.16 -17.36 6.29
N ALA A 124 12.33 -16.15 5.77
CA ALA A 124 13.56 -15.40 5.95
C ALA A 124 13.73 -14.84 7.37
N GLN A 125 12.64 -14.60 8.10
CA GLN A 125 12.68 -14.23 9.52
C GLN A 125 13.39 -15.28 10.39
N LYS A 126 13.38 -16.57 10.01
CA LYS A 126 14.11 -17.64 10.74
C LYS A 126 15.63 -17.39 10.80
N ASN A 127 16.16 -16.56 9.90
CA ASN A 127 17.56 -16.17 9.86
C ASN A 127 17.84 -14.84 10.56
N THR A 128 16.92 -14.35 11.39
CA THR A 128 17.08 -13.12 12.17
C THR A 128 17.20 -13.41 13.66
N ILE A 129 17.91 -12.56 14.42
CA ILE A 129 17.92 -12.59 15.88
C ILE A 129 17.33 -11.26 16.35
N LYS A 130 16.21 -11.31 17.10
CA LYS A 130 15.46 -10.12 17.52
C LYS A 130 15.18 -9.15 16.34
N GLY A 131 14.85 -9.68 15.16
CA GLY A 131 14.46 -8.91 13.96
C GLY A 131 15.58 -8.26 13.16
N ILE A 132 16.83 -8.45 13.58
CA ILE A 132 18.05 -8.03 12.87
C ILE A 132 18.56 -9.23 12.09
N SER A 133 18.98 -9.02 10.83
CA SER A 133 19.62 -10.09 10.04
C SER A 133 20.87 -10.59 10.76
N LYS A 134 21.10 -11.91 10.76
CA LYS A 134 22.34 -12.47 11.32
C LYS A 134 23.58 -11.94 10.59
N ASP A 135 23.46 -11.66 9.30
CA ASP A 135 24.57 -11.14 8.49
C ASP A 135 24.97 -9.73 8.97
N ASP A 136 23.99 -8.87 9.27
CA ASP A 136 24.23 -7.50 9.75
C ASP A 136 24.73 -7.42 11.21
N MET A 137 24.80 -8.54 11.93
CA MET A 137 25.20 -8.57 13.35
C MET A 137 26.71 -8.76 13.55
N PHE A 138 27.43 -9.23 12.54
CA PHE A 138 28.86 -9.57 12.64
C PHE A 138 29.75 -8.74 11.71
N ASP A 139 29.16 -7.74 11.05
CA ASP A 139 29.84 -6.66 10.33
C ASP A 139 29.99 -5.41 11.23
#